data_AF-A0A7C3QQJ3-F1
#
_entry.id   AF-A0A7C3QQJ3-F1
#
_cell.length_a   1.000
_cell.length_b   1.000
_cell.length_c   1.000
_cell.angle_alpha   90.00
_cell.angle_beta   90.00
_cell.angle_gamma   90.00
#
_symmetry.space_group_name_H-M   'P 1'
#
loop_
_entity.id
_entity.type
_entity.pdbx_description
1 polymer ?
#
loop_
_entity_poly.entity_id
_entity_poly.type
_entity_poly.pdbx_seq_one_letter_code
_entity_poly.pdbx_strand_id
1 'polypeptide(L)'
;MYLRMPPRIKILEAAGAVADGRIMKLDDKTFKVVSSEGDRTYTVYVNMEKGEACSTDNGTTYRNYIGYPIISSLFVLGKLPYNTEIGKSLAKIDWRYLNET
;
A
#
# COMPACT_ATOMS: atom_id res chain seq x y z
N MET A 1 -9.19 -3.21 17.49
CA MET A 1 -7.82 -3.74 17.41
C MET A 1 -7.00 -2.77 16.56
N TYR A 2 -5.83 -2.33 17.02
CA TYR A 2 -5.00 -1.40 16.27
C TYR A 2 -3.97 -2.16 15.43
N LEU A 3 -3.78 -1.71 14.19
CA LEU A 3 -2.72 -2.22 13.33
C LEU A 3 -1.37 -1.72 13.85
N ARG A 4 -0.37 -2.61 13.86
CA ARG A 4 1.01 -2.25 14.18
C ARG A 4 1.64 -1.41 13.07
N MET A 5 2.68 -0.66 13.42
CA MET A 5 3.47 0.09 12.44
C MET A 5 4.05 -0.82 11.36
N PRO A 6 4.14 -0.33 10.10
CA PRO A 6 4.69 -1.11 9.01
C PRO A 6 6.20 -1.35 9.20
N PRO A 7 6.73 -2.47 8.70
CA PRO A 7 8.15 -2.58 8.37
C PRO A 7 8.56 -1.45 7.42
N ARG A 8 9.75 -0.87 7.61
CA ARG A 8 10.22 0.28 6.81
C ARG A 8 10.18 0.02 5.30
N ILE A 9 10.51 -1.20 4.88
CA ILE A 9 10.47 -1.61 3.48
C ILE A 9 9.09 -1.46 2.84
N LYS A 10 8.00 -1.60 3.62
CA LYS A 10 6.63 -1.47 3.11
C LYS A 10 6.28 -0.03 2.72
N ILE A 11 6.97 0.97 3.27
CA ILE A 11 6.84 2.36 2.84
C ILE A 11 7.45 2.54 1.45
N LEU A 12 8.60 1.92 1.18
CA LEU A 12 9.28 1.97 -0.11
C LEU A 12 8.49 1.21 -1.19
N GLU A 13 8.00 0.03 -0.86
CA GLU A 13 7.13 -0.77 -1.73
C GLU A 13 5.84 -0.02 -2.10
N ALA A 14 5.23 0.68 -1.14
CA ALA A 14 4.06 1.51 -1.39
C ALA A 14 4.37 2.68 -2.34
N ALA A 15 5.53 3.33 -2.17
CA ALA A 15 5.94 4.43 -3.05
C ALA A 15 6.17 3.95 -4.49
N GLY A 16 6.79 2.78 -4.66
CA GLY A 16 6.94 2.11 -5.96
C GLY A 16 5.59 1.74 -6.58
N ALA A 17 4.65 1.21 -5.78
CA ALA A 17 3.30 0.87 -6.25
C ALA A 17 2.53 2.08 -6.81
N VAL A 18 2.65 3.24 -6.16
CA VAL A 18 2.06 4.49 -6.66
C VAL A 18 2.71 4.91 -7.97
N ALA A 19 4.05 4.82 -8.07
CA ALA A 19 4.77 5.17 -9.29
C ALA A 19 4.46 4.24 -10.46
N ASP A 20 4.21 2.95 -10.20
CA ASP A 20 3.79 1.96 -11.19
C ASP A 20 2.33 2.12 -11.62
N GLY A 21 1.57 3.05 -11.01
CA GLY A 21 0.14 3.22 -11.29
C GLY A 21 -0.72 2.03 -10.84
N ARG A 22 -0.27 1.27 -9.82
CA ARG A 22 -0.94 0.04 -9.35
C ARG A 22 -2.12 0.28 -8.39
N ILE A 23 -2.50 1.54 -8.16
CA ILE A 23 -3.56 1.91 -7.22
C ILE A 23 -4.77 2.45 -8.00
N MET A 24 -5.92 1.84 -7.79
CA MET A 24 -7.20 2.26 -8.34
C MET A 24 -8.13 2.69 -7.21
N LYS A 25 -8.56 3.96 -7.20
CA LYS A 25 -9.60 4.44 -6.29
C LYS A 25 -10.97 4.00 -6.82
N LEU A 26 -11.74 3.25 -6.03
CA LEU A 26 -13.09 2.80 -6.40
C LEU A 26 -14.16 3.78 -5.93
N ASP A 27 -13.98 4.28 -4.71
CA ASP A 27 -14.81 5.31 -4.08
C ASP A 27 -13.97 6.12 -3.08
N ASP A 28 -14.57 6.98 -2.26
CA ASP A 28 -13.84 7.83 -1.32
C ASP A 28 -13.10 7.09 -0.20
N LYS A 29 -13.50 5.86 0.09
CA LYS A 29 -12.95 5.04 1.19
C LYS A 29 -12.35 3.72 0.70
N THR A 30 -12.62 3.30 -0.53
CA THR A 30 -12.21 1.98 -1.05
C THR A 30 -11.25 2.08 -2.23
N PHE A 31 -10.21 1.25 -2.21
CA PHE A 31 -9.18 1.16 -3.23
C PHE A 31 -8.91 -0.29 -3.63
N LYS A 32 -8.41 -0.49 -4.84
CA LYS A 32 -7.75 -1.71 -5.28
C LYS A 32 -6.28 -1.45 -5.50
N VAL A 33 -5.43 -2.34 -4.99
CA VAL A 33 -3.97 -2.27 -5.15
C VAL A 33 -3.48 -3.57 -5.76
N VAL A 34 -2.81 -3.48 -6.90
CA VAL A 34 -2.27 -4.63 -7.63
C VAL A 34 -0.86 -4.97 -7.13
N SER A 35 -0.52 -6.25 -6.97
CA SER A 35 0.82 -6.71 -6.58
C SER A 35 1.89 -6.32 -7.61
N SER A 36 3.17 -6.36 -7.22
CA SER A 36 4.28 -6.06 -8.16
C SER A 36 4.31 -7.01 -9.36
N GLU A 37 3.88 -8.26 -9.18
CA GLU A 37 3.81 -9.27 -10.24
C GLU A 37 2.49 -9.25 -11.02
N GLY A 38 1.49 -8.46 -10.60
CA GLY A 38 0.19 -8.40 -11.23
C GLY A 38 -0.74 -9.60 -10.96
N ASP A 39 -0.27 -10.61 -10.22
CA ASP A 39 -0.99 -11.85 -9.93
C ASP A 39 -2.10 -11.70 -8.87
N ARG A 40 -2.03 -10.66 -8.04
CA ARG A 40 -2.94 -10.42 -6.91
C ARG A 40 -3.45 -9.00 -6.91
N THR A 41 -4.70 -8.85 -6.49
CA THR A 41 -5.32 -7.55 -6.23
C THR A 41 -5.84 -7.54 -4.79
N TYR A 42 -5.43 -6.53 -4.03
CA TYR A 42 -5.84 -6.31 -2.65
C TYR A 42 -6.93 -5.24 -2.61
N THR A 43 -7.99 -5.50 -1.85
CA THR A 43 -9.02 -4.49 -1.54
C THR A 43 -8.61 -3.78 -0.26
N VAL A 44 -8.60 -2.46 -0.30
CA VAL A 44 -8.21 -1.59 0.82
C VAL A 44 -9.38 -0.69 1.17
N TYR A 45 -9.67 -0.56 2.45
CA TYR A 45 -10.63 0.40 2.99
C TYR A 45 -9.90 1.36 3.93
N VAL A 46 -10.15 2.66 3.77
CA VAL A 46 -9.60 3.75 4.59
C VAL A 46 -10.70 4.73 4.91
N ASN A 47 -10.98 4.92 6.20
CA ASN A 47 -11.89 5.94 6.70
C ASN A 47 -11.13 6.88 7.65
N MET A 48 -10.75 8.04 7.10
CA MET A 48 -9.98 9.06 7.82
C MET A 48 -10.76 9.72 8.97
N GLU A 49 -12.09 9.76 8.90
CA GLU A 49 -12.94 10.37 9.93
C GLU A 49 -12.98 9.50 11.19
N LYS A 50 -12.96 8.17 10.99
CA LYS A 50 -12.98 7.19 12.08
C LYS A 50 -11.60 6.68 12.48
N GLY A 51 -10.55 7.03 11.73
CA GLY A 51 -9.21 6.48 11.93
C GLY A 51 -9.12 4.98 11.66
N GLU A 52 -9.94 4.47 10.74
CA GLU A 52 -10.03 3.04 10.43
C GLU A 52 -9.35 2.74 9.09
N ALA A 53 -8.57 1.66 9.05
CA ALA A 53 -8.03 1.13 7.80
C ALA A 53 -7.96 -0.39 7.86
N CYS A 54 -8.25 -1.06 6.75
CA CYS A 54 -8.03 -2.49 6.59
C CYS A 54 -7.71 -2.82 5.12
N SER A 55 -7.15 -4.00 4.91
CA SER A 55 -6.74 -4.49 3.60
C SER A 55 -6.75 -6.01 3.59
N THR A 56 -7.04 -6.59 2.43
CA THR A 56 -7.05 -8.05 2.22
C THR A 56 -5.65 -8.64 2.02
N ASP A 57 -4.59 -7.84 2.16
CA ASP A 57 -3.22 -8.35 2.11
C ASP A 57 -2.85 -9.17 3.36
N ASN A 58 -1.87 -10.06 3.21
CA ASN A 58 -1.46 -10.97 4.27
C ASN A 58 -0.87 -10.25 5.49
N GLY A 59 -0.21 -9.10 5.28
CA GLY A 59 0.37 -8.30 6.35
C GLY A 59 -0.69 -7.73 7.27
N THR A 60 -1.75 -7.19 6.67
CA THR A 60 -2.91 -6.68 7.43
C THR A 60 -3.74 -7.81 8.02
N THR A 61 -4.13 -8.80 7.21
CA THR A 61 -5.08 -9.87 7.58
C THR A 61 -4.51 -10.82 8.64
N TYR A 62 -3.28 -11.29 8.46
CA TYR A 62 -2.70 -12.34 9.30
C TYR A 62 -1.63 -11.83 10.26
N ARG A 63 -0.97 -10.72 9.92
CA ARG A 63 0.13 -10.17 10.74
C ARG A 63 -0.24 -8.87 11.47
N ASN A 64 -1.46 -8.35 11.34
CA ASN A 64 -1.95 -7.18 12.07
C ASN A 64 -0.98 -5.97 12.02
N TYR A 65 -0.45 -5.63 10.85
CA TYR A 65 0.31 -4.40 10.64
C TYR A 65 -0.20 -3.68 9.38
N ILE A 66 0.12 -2.39 9.28
CA ILE A 66 -0.27 -1.57 8.11
C ILE A 66 0.50 -2.05 6.87
N GLY A 67 -0.16 -2.77 5.96
CA GLY A 67 0.46 -3.22 4.71
C GLY A 67 0.76 -2.08 3.72
N TYR A 68 1.63 -2.34 2.74
CA TYR A 68 1.89 -1.40 1.64
C TYR A 68 0.61 -0.98 0.87
N PRO A 69 -0.46 -1.80 0.76
CA PRO A 69 -1.68 -1.37 0.10
C PRO A 69 -2.39 -0.22 0.84
N ILE A 70 -2.37 -0.25 2.18
CA ILE A 70 -2.92 0.85 2.99
C ILE A 70 -2.05 2.11 2.82
N ILE A 71 -0.72 1.97 2.92
CA ILE A 71 0.20 3.11 2.80
C ILE A 71 0.08 3.78 1.42
N SER A 72 0.03 2.99 0.35
CA SER A 72 -0.11 3.51 -1.02
C SER A 72 -1.45 4.21 -1.24
N SER A 73 -2.53 3.69 -0.66
CA SER A 73 -3.84 4.38 -0.66
C SER A 73 -3.79 5.71 0.09
N LEU A 74 -3.06 5.78 1.22
CA LEU A 74 -2.86 7.02 1.97
C LEU A 74 -2.00 8.05 1.23
N PHE A 75 -1.03 7.63 0.42
CA PHE A 75 -0.31 8.52 -0.50
C PHE A 75 -1.27 9.11 -1.54
N VAL A 76 -2.09 8.27 -2.18
CA VAL A 76 -3.09 8.72 -3.18
C VAL A 76 -4.13 9.67 -2.58
N LEU A 77 -4.54 9.44 -1.33
CA LEU A 77 -5.43 10.33 -0.59
C LEU A 77 -4.77 11.64 -0.13
N GLY A 78 -3.45 11.81 -0.30
CA GLY A 78 -2.70 12.97 0.18
C GLY A 78 -2.63 13.05 1.71
N LYS A 79 -2.81 11.93 2.42
CA LYS A 79 -2.73 11.86 3.89
C LYS A 79 -1.34 11.50 4.39
N LEU A 80 -0.49 10.97 3.51
CA LEU A 80 0.94 10.84 3.72
C LEU A 80 1.69 11.61 2.62
N PRO A 81 2.82 12.25 2.95
CA PRO A 81 3.64 12.93 1.95
C PRO A 81 4.22 11.89 0.97
N TYR A 82 4.10 12.16 -0.32
CA TYR A 82 4.67 11.35 -1.38
C TYR A 82 5.69 12.17 -2.18
N ASN A 83 6.92 11.68 -2.28
CA ASN A 83 7.94 12.26 -3.14
C ASN A 83 7.95 11.52 -4.47
N THR A 84 7.57 12.22 -5.55
CA THR A 84 7.48 11.65 -6.89
C THR A 84 8.83 11.19 -7.46
N GLU A 85 9.92 11.88 -7.16
CA GLU A 85 11.27 11.52 -7.63
C GLU A 85 11.73 10.21 -6.99
N ILE A 86 11.52 10.07 -5.67
CA ILE A 86 11.80 8.83 -4.94
C ILE A 86 10.90 7.71 -5.46
N GLY A 87 9.60 7.97 -5.62
CA GLY A 87 8.65 6.97 -6.14
C GLY A 87 9.06 6.45 -7.51
N LYS A 88 9.43 7.34 -8.45
CA LYS A 88 9.92 6.96 -9.79
C LYS A 88 11.18 6.09 -9.72
N SER A 89 12.10 6.38 -8.82
CA SER A 89 13.31 5.58 -8.60
C SER A 89 13.00 4.18 -8.03
N LEU A 90 11.81 3.98 -7.46
CA LEU A 90 11.34 2.74 -6.86
C LEU A 90 10.34 1.98 -7.75
N ALA A 91 10.03 2.51 -8.93
CA ALA A 91 9.13 1.88 -9.90
C ALA A 91 9.77 0.62 -10.51
N LYS A 92 8.93 -0.34 -10.90
CA LYS A 92 9.31 -1.60 -11.55
C LYS A 92 10.26 -2.51 -10.75
N ILE A 93 10.46 -2.23 -9.47
CA ILE A 93 11.18 -3.13 -8.57
C ILE A 93 10.28 -4.34 -8.26
N ASP A 94 10.84 -5.53 -8.38
CA ASP A 94 10.17 -6.75 -7.91
C ASP A 94 10.27 -6.86 -6.38
N TRP A 95 9.34 -6.16 -5.72
CA TRP A 95 9.27 -6.11 -4.26
C TRP A 95 8.95 -7.47 -3.63
N ARG A 96 8.27 -8.37 -4.34
CA ARG A 96 7.95 -9.69 -3.78
C ARG A 96 9.22 -10.50 -3.64
N TYR A 97 10.03 -10.55 -4.70
CA TYR A 97 11.33 -11.21 -4.68
C TYR A 97 12.21 -10.70 -3.53
N LEU A 98 12.30 -9.38 -3.34
CA LEU A 98 13.09 -8.76 -2.26
C LEU A 98 12.54 -9.03 -0.85
N ASN A 99 11.27 -9.37 -0.71
CA ASN A 99 10.62 -9.59 0.59
C ASN A 99 10.54 -11.08 0.99
N GLU A 100 10.75 -12.01 0.05
CA GLU A 100 10.68 -13.46 0.27
C GLU A 100 12.07 -14.12 0.42
N THR A 101 13.15 -13.34 0.33
CA THR A 101 14.54 -13.79 0.61
C THR A 101 14.88 -13.62 2.09
#